data_AF-A0A350IKN8-F1
#
_entry.id   AF-A0A350IKN8-F1
#
_cell.length_a   1.000
_cell.length_b   1.000
_cell.length_c   1.000
_cell.angle_alpha   90.00
_cell.angle_beta   90.00
_cell.angle_gamma   90.00
#
_symmetry.space_group_name_H-M   'P 1'
#
loop_
_entity.id
_entity.type
_entity.pdbx_description
1 polymer ?
#
loop_
_entity_poly.entity_id
_entity_poly.type
_entity_poly.pdbx_seq_one_letter_code
_entity_poly.pdbx_strand_id
1 'polypeptide(L)'
;MGGTMQRILLLASNPLQDNQDEVSLPLYRMSVSAGIPLPTDEDIEEEIDLNSFLIKHPNSTFFARVIGDAENFDGIRDGDILVIDTYQKPDDGKLILIQMNKNLTIRRYRMFDDQEYIQTPNGQYLPINSSFFDTLDYVGQITFIIHSLKAY
;
A
#
# COMPACT_ATOMS: atom_id res chain seq x y z
N MET A 1 -7.80 4.26 28.17
CA MET A 1 -8.04 4.69 26.77
C MET A 1 -7.70 3.49 25.90
N GLY A 2 -8.70 2.76 25.43
CA GLY A 2 -8.51 1.54 24.66
C GLY A 2 -8.15 1.89 23.23
N GLY A 3 -6.94 1.52 22.80
CA GLY A 3 -6.52 1.68 21.40
C GLY A 3 -7.39 0.80 20.51
N THR A 4 -8.01 1.39 19.50
CA THR A 4 -8.78 0.67 18.49
C THR A 4 -7.82 -0.22 17.72
N MET A 5 -8.10 -1.52 17.73
CA MET A 5 -7.22 -2.53 17.13
C MET A 5 -7.40 -2.52 15.60
N GLN A 6 -6.38 -2.09 14.86
CA GLN A 6 -6.36 -2.17 13.39
C GLN A 6 -6.49 -3.65 12.97
N ARG A 7 -7.45 -3.96 12.10
CA ARG A 7 -7.61 -5.30 11.52
C ARG A 7 -7.36 -5.23 10.02
N ILE A 8 -6.63 -6.21 9.50
CA ILE A 8 -6.32 -6.31 8.08
C ILE A 8 -6.75 -7.69 7.62
N LEU A 9 -7.59 -7.74 6.58
CA LEU A 9 -7.91 -8.99 5.89
C LEU A 9 -6.93 -9.18 4.74
N LEU A 10 -6.22 -10.30 4.77
CA LEU A 10 -5.44 -10.77 3.64
C LEU A 10 -6.43 -11.27 2.58
N LEU A 11 -6.38 -10.69 1.38
CA LEU A 11 -7.09 -11.20 0.23
C LEU A 11 -6.11 -12.17 -0.45
N ALA A 12 -6.40 -13.47 -0.38
CA ALA A 12 -5.56 -14.47 -1.03
C ALA A 12 -5.48 -14.19 -2.54
N SER A 13 -4.25 -14.08 -3.06
CA SER A 13 -3.98 -14.04 -4.49
C SER A 13 -3.86 -15.48 -5.01
N ASN A 14 -4.77 -15.88 -5.88
CA ASN A 14 -4.47 -17.00 -6.79
C ASN A 14 -3.31 -16.55 -7.69
N PRO A 15 -2.41 -17.46 -8.11
CA PRO A 15 -1.49 -17.13 -9.20
C PRO A 15 -2.34 -16.67 -10.38
N LEU A 16 -2.02 -15.50 -10.93
CA LEU A 16 -2.68 -14.98 -12.12
C LEU A 16 -2.55 -16.07 -13.20
N GLN A 17 -3.66 -16.75 -13.50
CA GLN A 17 -3.70 -17.69 -14.60
C GLN A 17 -3.49 -16.89 -15.88
N ASP A 18 -2.55 -17.36 -16.70
CA ASP A 18 -2.15 -16.81 -18.00
C ASP A 18 -3.32 -16.89 -18.99
N ASN A 19 -4.25 -15.97 -18.84
CA ASN A 19 -5.38 -15.69 -19.71
C ASN A 19 -6.04 -14.40 -19.19
N GLN A 20 -5.46 -13.26 -19.53
CA GLN A 20 -6.12 -11.97 -19.40
C GLN A 20 -5.81 -11.20 -20.67
N ASP A 21 -6.83 -10.81 -21.42
CA ASP A 21 -6.67 -9.77 -22.43
C ASP A 21 -6.10 -8.54 -21.72
N GLU A 22 -4.93 -8.04 -22.17
CA GLU A 22 -4.29 -6.87 -21.59
C GLU A 22 -5.24 -5.67 -21.72
N VAL A 23 -5.67 -5.10 -20.59
CA VAL A 23 -6.64 -3.99 -20.60
C VAL A 23 -5.87 -2.69 -20.44
N SER A 24 -5.35 -2.23 -21.58
CA SER A 24 -4.65 -0.95 -21.69
C SER A 24 -5.68 0.19 -21.82
N LEU A 25 -5.60 1.18 -20.93
CA LEU A 25 -6.47 2.38 -20.95
C LEU A 25 -5.61 3.65 -20.98
N PRO A 26 -6.03 4.71 -21.69
CA PRO A 26 -5.26 5.94 -21.78
C PRO A 26 -5.24 6.70 -20.44
N LEU A 27 -4.05 7.08 -20.00
CA LEU A 27 -3.82 8.11 -18.98
C LEU A 27 -3.58 9.44 -19.69
N TYR A 28 -4.38 10.46 -19.37
CA TYR A 28 -4.25 11.78 -19.99
C TYR A 28 -3.40 12.72 -19.14
N ARG A 29 -2.59 13.57 -19.78
CA ARG A 29 -1.64 14.52 -19.13
C ARG A 29 -2.32 15.65 -18.34
N MET A 30 -3.63 15.81 -18.48
CA MET A 30 -4.35 16.98 -17.97
C MET A 30 -4.75 16.84 -16.50
N SER A 31 -4.44 17.84 -15.68
CA SER A 31 -5.10 18.01 -14.38
C SER A 31 -6.54 18.43 -14.61
N VAL A 32 -7.51 17.58 -14.23
CA VAL A 32 -8.94 17.86 -14.39
C VAL A 32 -9.35 19.04 -13.49
N SER A 33 -9.21 20.26 -14.00
CA SER A 33 -9.93 21.42 -13.50
C SER A 33 -11.22 21.56 -14.30
N ALA A 34 -12.32 21.91 -13.63
CA ALA A 34 -13.61 22.06 -14.31
C ALA A 34 -13.53 23.07 -15.48
N GLY A 35 -14.00 22.69 -16.66
CA GLY A 35 -14.16 23.56 -17.84
C GLY A 35 -13.20 23.33 -19.02
N ILE A 36 -12.35 22.30 -18.99
CA ILE A 36 -11.43 21.97 -20.09
C ILE A 36 -12.22 21.30 -21.24
N PRO A 37 -11.90 21.57 -22.52
CA PRO A 37 -12.46 20.86 -23.67
C PRO A 37 -12.25 19.33 -23.58
N LEU A 38 -13.02 18.56 -24.34
CA LEU A 38 -12.87 17.10 -24.38
C LEU A 38 -11.42 16.73 -24.74
N PRO A 39 -10.81 15.77 -24.03
CA PRO A 39 -9.48 15.29 -24.36
C PRO A 39 -9.45 14.69 -25.77
N THR A 40 -8.36 14.94 -26.47
CA THR A 40 -8.04 14.38 -27.78
C THR A 40 -6.90 13.37 -27.67
N ASP A 41 -6.63 12.61 -28.73
CA ASP A 41 -5.54 11.62 -28.74
C ASP A 41 -4.16 12.26 -28.48
N GLU A 42 -3.98 13.54 -28.81
CA GLU A 42 -2.76 14.30 -28.52
C GLU A 42 -2.54 14.56 -27.02
N ASP A 43 -3.59 14.42 -26.20
CA ASP A 43 -3.55 14.64 -24.75
C ASP A 43 -3.20 13.38 -23.95
N ILE A 44 -3.09 12.22 -24.60
CA ILE A 44 -2.71 10.95 -23.97
C ILE A 44 -1.23 11.03 -23.57
N GLU A 45 -0.95 10.77 -22.29
CA GLU A 45 0.41 10.66 -21.75
C GLU A 45 1.00 9.30 -22.09
N GLU A 46 0.26 8.26 -21.71
CA GLU A 46 0.63 6.87 -21.83
C GLU A 46 -0.63 6.01 -21.80
N GLU A 47 -0.54 4.79 -22.31
CA GLU A 47 -1.54 3.77 -22.03
C GLU A 47 -1.10 2.90 -20.85
N ILE A 48 -2.03 2.59 -19.96
CA ILE A 48 -1.77 1.90 -18.70
C ILE A 48 -2.66 0.66 -18.61
N ASP A 49 -2.04 -0.50 -18.43
CA ASP A 49 -2.67 -1.67 -17.83
C ASP A 49 -2.45 -1.63 -16.31
N LEU A 50 -3.54 -1.66 -15.54
CA LEU A 50 -3.47 -1.52 -14.08
C LEU A 50 -2.76 -2.68 -13.39
N ASN A 51 -2.78 -3.90 -13.95
CA ASN A 51 -2.03 -5.01 -13.38
C ASN A 51 -0.54 -4.75 -13.54
N SER A 52 -0.09 -4.46 -14.76
CA SER A 52 1.31 -4.15 -15.07
C SER A 52 1.81 -2.92 -14.31
N PHE A 53 0.96 -1.92 -14.11
CA PHE A 53 1.28 -0.70 -13.38
C PHE A 53 1.39 -0.92 -11.87
N LEU A 54 0.44 -1.63 -11.26
CA LEU A 54 0.39 -1.82 -9.80
C LEU A 54 1.26 -3.00 -9.32
N ILE A 55 1.47 -4.01 -10.16
CA ILE A 55 2.05 -5.31 -9.81
C ILE A 55 3.37 -5.52 -10.54
N LYS A 56 4.46 -5.04 -9.94
CA LYS A 56 5.81 -5.24 -10.49
C LYS A 56 6.29 -6.70 -10.39
N HIS A 57 5.92 -7.41 -9.32
CA HIS A 57 6.33 -8.79 -9.07
C HIS A 57 5.11 -9.68 -8.81
N PRO A 58 4.46 -10.24 -9.85
CA PRO A 58 3.18 -10.95 -9.71
C PRO A 58 3.19 -12.13 -8.75
N ASN A 59 4.31 -12.86 -8.68
CA ASN A 59 4.45 -14.03 -7.81
C ASN A 59 4.74 -13.69 -6.34
N SER A 60 4.95 -12.41 -6.03
CA SER A 60 5.29 -11.91 -4.70
C SER A 60 4.51 -10.64 -4.36
N THR A 61 3.35 -10.45 -4.98
CA THR A 61 2.45 -9.33 -4.69
C THR A 61 1.10 -9.89 -4.27
N PHE A 62 0.53 -9.33 -3.21
CA PHE A 62 -0.82 -9.65 -2.79
C PHE A 62 -1.56 -8.38 -2.34
N PHE A 63 -2.88 -8.50 -2.21
CA PHE A 63 -3.73 -7.40 -1.77
C PHE A 63 -4.21 -7.63 -0.34
N ALA A 64 -4.37 -6.54 0.41
CA ALA A 64 -5.00 -6.59 1.72
C ALA A 64 -6.04 -5.49 1.86
N ARG A 65 -7.14 -5.78 2.54
CA ARG A 65 -8.17 -4.79 2.85
C ARG A 65 -7.99 -4.28 4.27
N VAL A 66 -7.97 -2.97 4.41
CA VAL A 66 -7.98 -2.29 5.70
C VAL A 66 -9.37 -2.40 6.32
N ILE A 67 -9.45 -2.81 7.59
CA ILE A 67 -10.67 -2.84 8.37
C ILE A 67 -10.51 -2.00 9.64
N GLY A 68 -11.49 -1.13 9.84
CA GLY A 68 -11.52 -0.17 10.92
C GLY A 68 -10.66 1.05 10.62
N ASP A 69 -10.69 2.00 11.55
CA ASP A 69 -9.93 3.23 11.42
C ASP A 69 -8.44 2.95 11.64
N ALA A 70 -7.64 3.03 10.58
CA ALA A 70 -6.20 2.87 10.60
C ALA A 70 -5.45 4.06 11.25
N GLU A 71 -6.04 4.67 12.30
CA GLU A 71 -5.55 5.88 12.97
C GLU A 71 -5.11 6.97 11.97
N ASN A 72 -5.80 7.12 10.82
CA ASN A 72 -5.46 8.03 9.72
C ASN A 72 -3.96 8.05 9.37
N PHE A 73 -3.26 6.92 9.50
CA PHE A 73 -1.84 6.87 9.20
C PHE A 73 -1.64 7.10 7.69
N ASP A 74 -1.04 8.23 7.33
CA ASP A 74 -0.82 8.66 5.95
C ASP A 74 -2.07 8.69 5.07
N GLY A 75 -3.22 8.99 5.67
CA GLY A 75 -4.48 9.09 4.94
C GLY A 75 -5.12 7.75 4.57
N ILE A 76 -4.62 6.63 5.11
CA ILE A 76 -5.25 5.30 4.99
C ILE A 76 -6.60 5.30 5.72
N ARG A 77 -7.62 4.74 5.08
CA ARG A 77 -9.02 4.72 5.51
C ARG A 77 -9.55 3.29 5.58
N ASP A 78 -10.64 3.13 6.34
CA ASP A 78 -11.40 1.89 6.34
C ASP A 78 -11.88 1.53 4.93
N GLY A 79 -11.67 0.27 4.56
CA GLY A 79 -12.07 -0.28 3.26
C GLY A 79 -11.04 -0.14 2.14
N ASP A 80 -9.94 0.58 2.35
CA ASP A 80 -8.85 0.70 1.39
C ASP A 80 -8.26 -0.65 1.01
N ILE A 81 -7.80 -0.74 -0.24
CA ILE A 81 -7.04 -1.88 -0.73
C ILE A 81 -5.56 -1.48 -0.79
N LEU A 82 -4.73 -2.23 -0.06
CA LEU A 82 -3.28 -2.13 -0.08
C LEU A 82 -2.73 -3.08 -1.13
N VAL A 83 -1.80 -2.59 -1.95
CA VAL A 83 -0.98 -3.42 -2.83
C VAL A 83 0.35 -3.66 -2.12
N ILE A 84 0.65 -4.92 -1.81
CA ILE A 84 1.78 -5.30 -0.96
C ILE A 84 2.74 -6.19 -1.75
N ASP A 85 3.97 -5.73 -1.89
CA ASP A 85 5.08 -6.43 -2.54
C ASP A 85 6.04 -7.02 -1.49
N THR A 86 6.30 -8.32 -1.58
CA THR A 86 7.16 -9.07 -0.67
C THR A 86 8.53 -9.41 -1.26
N TYR A 87 8.80 -9.00 -2.51
CA TYR A 87 10.03 -9.39 -3.20
C TYR A 87 11.29 -8.79 -2.58
N GLN A 88 11.22 -7.53 -2.14
CA GLN A 88 12.37 -6.78 -1.64
C GLN A 88 12.13 -6.17 -0.27
N LYS A 89 13.26 -5.86 0.39
CA LYS A 89 13.27 -5.03 1.58
C LYS A 89 12.74 -3.62 1.25
N PRO A 90 12.11 -2.94 2.21
CA PRO A 90 11.54 -1.64 1.99
C PRO A 90 12.61 -0.54 1.93
N ASP A 91 12.36 0.49 1.11
CA ASP A 91 13.20 1.69 1.11
C ASP A 91 12.85 2.61 2.31
N ASP A 92 13.79 3.46 2.75
CA ASP A 92 13.53 4.47 3.80
C ASP A 92 12.31 5.34 3.44
N GLY A 93 11.44 5.56 4.43
CA GLY A 93 10.23 6.36 4.30
C GLY A 93 9.03 5.62 3.70
N LYS A 94 9.20 4.40 3.19
CA LYS A 94 8.10 3.61 2.63
C LYS A 94 7.20 3.03 3.71
N LEU A 95 5.93 2.83 3.34
CA LEU A 95 4.97 2.13 4.17
C LEU A 95 5.18 0.62 4.06
N ILE A 96 5.06 -0.05 5.19
CA ILE A 96 5.27 -1.49 5.31
C ILE A 96 4.15 -2.12 6.12
N LEU A 97 3.84 -3.36 5.76
CA LEU A 97 3.03 -4.25 6.57
C LEU A 97 3.97 -5.11 7.44
N ILE A 98 3.72 -5.11 8.74
CA ILE A 98 4.44 -5.94 9.71
C ILE A 98 3.46 -6.77 10.53
N GLN A 99 3.90 -7.95 10.98
CA GLN A 99 3.21 -8.71 12.00
C GLN A 99 3.88 -8.48 13.35
N MET A 100 3.15 -7.85 14.27
CA MET A 100 3.61 -7.55 15.62
C MET A 100 2.67 -8.19 16.64
N ASN A 101 3.19 -9.05 17.52
CA ASN A 101 2.41 -9.78 18.52
C ASN A 101 1.16 -10.47 17.90
N LYS A 102 1.36 -11.17 16.78
CA LYS A 102 0.32 -11.84 15.97
C LYS A 102 -0.71 -10.92 15.28
N ASN A 103 -0.56 -9.60 15.37
CA ASN A 103 -1.44 -8.64 14.71
C ASN A 103 -0.73 -7.97 13.54
N LEU A 104 -1.43 -7.84 12.42
CA LEU A 104 -0.93 -7.08 11.28
C LEU A 104 -1.12 -5.59 11.53
N THR A 105 -0.07 -4.81 11.29
CA THR A 105 -0.13 -3.36 11.43
C THR A 105 0.72 -2.67 10.37
N ILE A 106 0.33 -1.43 10.05
CA ILE A 106 1.01 -0.61 9.06
C ILE A 106 1.97 0.33 9.76
N ARG A 107 3.22 0.38 9.32
CA ARG A 107 4.23 1.30 9.82
C ARG A 107 4.99 1.93 8.67
N ARG A 108 5.71 3.00 8.96
CA ARG A 108 6.69 3.53 8.02
C ARG A 108 8.06 2.98 8.37
N TYR A 109 8.70 2.33 7.41
CA TYR A 109 10.08 1.89 7.54
C TYR A 109 11.00 3.10 7.53
N ARG A 110 11.96 3.14 8.46
CA ARG A 110 12.93 4.23 8.56
C ARG A 110 14.33 3.68 8.76
N MET A 111 15.32 4.33 8.16
CA MET A 111 16.73 4.00 8.33
C MET A 111 17.51 5.22 8.78
N PHE A 112 18.22 5.11 9.91
CA PHE A 112 19.14 6.14 10.42
C PHE A 112 20.44 5.47 10.86
N ASP A 113 21.59 5.99 10.41
CA ASP A 113 22.91 5.47 10.77
C ASP A 113 23.02 3.94 10.65
N ASP A 114 22.55 3.38 9.53
CA ASP A 114 22.50 1.93 9.24
C ASP A 114 21.66 1.10 10.23
N GLN A 115 20.81 1.73 11.03
CA GLN A 115 19.87 1.09 11.93
C GLN A 115 18.44 1.19 11.41
N GLU A 116 17.69 0.09 11.52
CA GLU A 116 16.32 -0.01 11.05
C GLU A 116 15.32 0.35 12.17
N TYR A 117 14.35 1.20 11.84
CA TYR A 117 13.28 1.65 12.72
C TYR A 117 11.92 1.50 12.05
N ILE A 118 10.89 1.38 12.88
CA ILE A 118 9.52 1.66 12.48
C ILE A 118 9.08 3.01 13.05
N GLN A 119 8.51 3.84 12.20
CA GLN A 119 7.80 5.03 12.60
C GLN A 119 6.31 4.71 12.76
N THR A 120 5.78 4.98 13.95
CA THR A 120 4.38 4.77 14.34
C THR A 120 3.50 5.95 13.90
N PRO A 121 2.16 5.81 13.95
CA PRO A 121 1.24 6.90 13.59
C PRO A 121 1.39 8.18 14.42
N ASN A 122 1.78 8.06 15.69
CA ASN A 122 2.06 9.19 16.56
C ASN A 122 3.49 9.78 16.37
N GLY A 123 4.25 9.32 15.37
CA GLY A 123 5.57 9.85 15.01
C GLY A 123 6.73 9.34 15.87
N GLN A 124 6.54 8.30 16.67
CA GLN A 124 7.62 7.67 17.43
C GLN A 124 8.45 6.74 16.54
N TYR A 125 9.75 6.70 16.80
CA TYR A 125 10.68 5.80 16.12
C TYR A 125 11.06 4.66 17.07
N LEU A 126 10.74 3.43 16.69
CA LEU A 126 11.03 2.23 17.48
C LEU A 126 12.02 1.35 16.70
N PRO A 127 13.17 0.98 17.28
CA PRO A 127 14.15 0.13 16.60
C PRO A 127 13.58 -1.27 16.35
N ILE A 128 13.77 -1.80 15.14
CA ILE A 128 13.22 -3.12 14.76
C ILE A 128 13.88 -4.25 15.55
N ASN A 129 15.18 -4.14 15.81
CA ASN A 129 16.01 -5.13 16.52
C ASN A 129 15.93 -5.02 18.05
N SER A 130 14.93 -4.32 18.58
CA SER A 130 14.84 -4.04 20.01
C SER A 130 13.98 -5.06 20.75
N SER A 131 14.31 -5.31 22.01
CA SER A 131 13.57 -6.21 22.90
C SER A 131 12.16 -5.72 23.27
N PHE A 132 11.68 -4.62 22.66
CA PHE A 132 10.37 -4.04 22.91
C PHE A 132 9.22 -4.88 22.34
N PHE A 133 9.51 -5.78 21.40
CA PHE A 133 8.51 -6.61 20.73
C PHE A 133 8.78 -8.08 21.03
N ASP A 134 7.72 -8.84 21.37
CA ASP A 134 7.84 -10.30 21.51
C ASP A 134 8.12 -10.94 20.15
N THR A 135 7.40 -10.48 19.12
CA THR A 135 7.64 -10.84 17.71
C THR A 135 7.42 -9.61 16.82
N LEU A 136 8.33 -9.38 15.87
CA LEU A 136 8.18 -8.39 14.81
C LEU A 136 8.70 -9.00 13.51
N ASP A 137 7.78 -9.34 12.61
CA ASP A 137 8.08 -9.91 11.32
C ASP A 137 7.69 -8.94 10.20
N TYR A 138 8.63 -8.68 9.29
CA TYR A 138 8.34 -7.94 8.07
C TYR A 138 7.50 -8.82 7.13
N VAL A 139 6.38 -8.28 6.63
CA VAL A 139 5.52 -8.98 5.68
C VAL A 139 5.79 -8.51 4.25
N GLY A 140 5.83 -7.19 4.02
CA GLY A 140 6.01 -6.62 2.70
C GLY A 140 5.91 -5.09 2.69
N GLN A 141 6.32 -4.50 1.57
CA GLN A 141 6.23 -3.07 1.32
C GLN A 141 4.87 -2.77 0.69
N ILE A 142 4.20 -1.72 1.18
CA ILE A 142 2.99 -1.20 0.57
C ILE A 142 3.41 -0.27 -0.57
N THR A 143 3.10 -0.64 -1.81
CA THR A 143 3.48 0.11 -3.02
C THR A 143 2.38 1.08 -3.45
N PHE A 144 1.12 0.71 -3.27
CA PHE A 144 -0.04 1.52 -3.59
C PHE A 144 -1.16 1.38 -2.55
N ILE A 145 -1.94 2.44 -2.39
CA ILE A 145 -3.20 2.46 -1.65
C ILE A 145 -4.29 2.85 -2.64
N ILE A 146 -5.29 1.98 -2.80
CA ILE A 146 -6.44 2.22 -3.67
C ILE A 146 -7.61 2.64 -2.78
N HIS A 147 -7.92 3.95 -2.83
CA HIS A 147 -9.06 4.55 -2.16
C HIS A 147 -10.28 4.53 -3.07
N SER A 148 -11.33 3.79 -2.68
CA SER A 148 -12.63 3.88 -3.35
C SER A 148 -13.47 4.98 -2.72
N LEU A 149 -13.98 5.89 -3.55
CA LEU A 149 -14.96 6.88 -3.12
C LEU A 149 -16.33 6.21 -3.05
N LYS A 150 -16.98 6.27 -1.89
CA LYS A 150 -18.38 5.84 -1.77
C LYS A 150 -19.28 7.00 -2.23
N ALA A 151 -20.24 6.70 -3.11
CA ALA A 151 -21.34 7.62 -3.38
C ALA A 151 -22.23 7.73 -2.12
N TYR A 152 -22.66 8.95 -1.80
CA TYR A 152 -23.64 9.23 -0.75
C TYR A 152 -25.07 8.96 -1.24
#